data_AF-A0A062UAQ5-F1
#
_entry.id   AF-A0A062UAQ5-F1
#
_cell.length_a   1.000
_cell.length_b   1.000
_cell.length_c   1.000
_cell.angle_alpha   90.00
_cell.angle_beta   90.00
_cell.angle_gamma   90.00
#
_symmetry.space_group_name_H-M   'P 1'
#
loop_
_entity.id
_entity.type
_entity.pdbx_description
1 polymer ?
#
loop_
_entity_poly.entity_id
_entity_poly.type
_entity_poly.pdbx_seq_one_letter_code
_entity_poly.pdbx_strand_id
1 'polypeptide(L)'
;MIDLIHINRIVNLANAVLGRPIYTLELSDWDYEPAEYAWHNGELELVLRRPETAELVEILVDLVDAGCILIEDVNAVLEADRSGIRISTSDGGAAVEVIDVAKLPEASLAPGEHVNVRKLVERMDRAMQDRDWSLVLHTSASIFETVAKQVVSEPTIQNKSLGGWFSLYRKRSTLAAPLLDTIEAIFKRRNIEPLAGHGSASDPSITEEEAVQVRELTIAFVRLERTLLTASANRPAQVKKTRGTTKN
;
A
#
# COMPACT_ATOMS: atom_id res chain seq x y z
N MET A 1 -23.34 15.13 28.69
CA MET A 1 -23.86 16.38 28.09
C MET A 1 -22.97 16.93 26.95
N ILE A 2 -21.69 17.27 27.18
CA ILE A 2 -20.79 17.77 26.09
C ILE A 2 -20.52 16.69 25.03
N ASP A 3 -20.35 15.43 25.46
CA ASP A 3 -20.00 14.33 24.55
C ASP A 3 -21.09 14.02 23.52
N LEU A 4 -22.37 14.08 23.90
CA LEU A 4 -23.48 13.82 22.98
C LEU A 4 -23.58 14.89 21.89
N ILE A 5 -23.35 16.15 22.24
CA ILE A 5 -23.36 17.27 21.30
C ILE A 5 -22.21 17.11 20.30
N HIS A 6 -21.03 16.70 20.77
CA HIS A 6 -19.90 16.40 19.89
C HIS A 6 -20.19 15.23 18.95
N ILE A 7 -20.75 14.13 19.46
CA ILE A 7 -21.11 12.97 18.63
C ILE A 7 -22.17 13.36 17.59
N ASN A 8 -23.20 14.11 17.98
CA ASN A 8 -24.22 14.60 17.05
C ASN A 8 -23.61 15.45 15.93
N ARG A 9 -22.63 16.30 16.25
CA ARG A 9 -21.90 17.08 15.24
C ARG A 9 -21.17 16.18 14.24
N ILE A 10 -20.45 15.16 14.74
CA ILE A 10 -19.74 14.18 13.89
C ILE A 10 -20.73 13.43 12.97
N VAL A 11 -21.81 12.91 13.55
CA VAL A 11 -22.85 12.18 12.80
C VAL A 11 -23.47 13.06 11.71
N ASN A 12 -23.72 14.34 11.99
CA ASN A 12 -24.31 15.26 11.04
C ASN A 12 -23.36 15.68 9.91
N LEU A 13 -22.08 15.88 10.20
CA LEU A 13 -21.06 16.08 9.17
C LEU A 13 -21.03 14.88 8.23
N ALA A 14 -21.00 13.67 8.79
CA ALA A 14 -20.99 12.47 7.98
C ALA A 14 -22.29 12.25 7.19
N ASN A 15 -23.46 12.58 7.77
CA ASN A 15 -24.73 12.49 7.06
C ASN A 15 -24.81 13.47 5.89
N ALA A 16 -24.15 14.64 5.97
CA ALA A 16 -24.10 15.59 4.86
C ALA A 16 -23.39 14.99 3.65
N VAL A 17 -22.25 14.31 3.86
CA VAL A 17 -21.52 13.59 2.80
C VAL A 17 -22.34 12.40 2.28
N LEU A 18 -22.94 11.61 3.17
CA LEU A 18 -23.72 10.41 2.82
C LEU A 18 -25.10 10.73 2.22
N GLY A 19 -25.48 11.99 2.05
CA GLY A 19 -26.81 12.40 1.57
C GLY A 19 -27.96 11.98 2.48
N ARG A 20 -27.70 11.79 3.79
CA ARG A 20 -28.68 11.39 4.79
C ARG A 20 -29.27 12.60 5.53
N PRO A 21 -30.47 12.47 6.11
CA PRO A 21 -31.07 13.55 6.89
C PRO A 21 -30.18 13.95 8.08
N ILE A 22 -30.05 15.26 8.31
CA ILE A 22 -29.39 15.83 9.48
C ILE A 22 -30.28 15.63 10.70
N TYR A 23 -29.70 15.14 11.80
CA TYR A 23 -30.39 14.97 13.07
C TYR A 23 -30.37 16.27 13.87
N THR A 24 -31.56 16.76 14.24
CA THR A 24 -31.67 17.94 15.11
C THR A 24 -31.81 17.46 16.55
N LEU A 25 -30.75 17.66 17.34
CA LEU A 25 -30.76 17.33 18.76
C LEU A 25 -31.62 18.35 19.50
N GLU A 26 -32.75 17.91 20.05
CA GLU A 26 -33.67 18.77 20.80
C GLU A 26 -33.11 19.10 22.19
N LEU A 27 -33.38 20.31 22.68
CA LEU A 27 -32.94 20.72 24.02
C LEU A 27 -33.69 19.89 25.08
N SER A 28 -32.93 19.27 25.98
CA SER A 28 -33.48 18.67 27.21
C SER A 28 -33.35 19.65 28.39
N ASP A 29 -34.38 19.69 29.23
CA ASP A 29 -34.43 20.54 30.42
C ASP A 29 -33.39 20.15 31.50
N TRP A 30 -32.89 18.90 31.49
CA TRP A 30 -31.98 18.40 32.54
C TRP A 30 -30.87 17.47 32.02
N ASP A 31 -31.22 16.37 31.35
CA ASP A 31 -30.28 15.45 30.69
C ASP A 31 -30.98 14.68 29.57
N TYR A 32 -30.20 14.10 28.65
CA TYR A 32 -30.74 13.28 27.58
C TYR A 32 -31.10 11.88 28.09
N GLU A 33 -32.16 11.30 27.54
CA GLU A 33 -32.55 9.92 27.83
C GLU A 33 -31.42 8.94 27.42
N PRO A 34 -31.20 7.84 28.16
CA PRO A 34 -30.17 6.85 27.82
C PRO A 34 -30.31 6.29 26.39
N ALA A 35 -31.53 6.23 25.87
CA ALA A 35 -31.80 5.82 24.49
C ALA A 35 -31.16 6.78 23.46
N GLU A 36 -31.08 8.07 23.77
CA GLU A 36 -30.48 9.09 22.91
C GLU A 36 -28.98 8.87 22.77
N TYR A 37 -28.31 8.59 23.89
CA TYR A 37 -26.90 8.24 23.92
C TYR A 37 -26.63 6.93 23.16
N ALA A 38 -27.48 5.91 23.36
CA ALA A 38 -27.35 4.63 22.67
C ALA A 38 -27.49 4.79 21.16
N TRP A 39 -28.46 5.59 20.70
CA TRP A 39 -28.67 5.87 19.29
C TRP A 39 -27.47 6.60 18.66
N HIS A 40 -26.98 7.66 19.31
CA HIS A 40 -25.84 8.44 18.80
C HIS A 40 -24.55 7.62 18.72
N ASN A 41 -24.28 6.79 19.72
CA ASN A 41 -23.12 5.88 19.70
C ASN A 41 -23.25 4.86 18.56
N GLY A 42 -24.45 4.30 18.34
CA GLY A 42 -24.70 3.40 17.23
C GLY A 42 -24.51 4.08 15.87
N GLU A 43 -25.04 5.29 15.69
CA GLU A 43 -24.86 6.03 14.44
C GLU A 43 -23.40 6.44 14.22
N LEU A 44 -22.64 6.78 15.26
CA LEU A 44 -21.20 7.06 15.16
C LEU A 44 -20.43 5.89 14.55
N GLU A 45 -20.73 4.65 14.96
CA GLU A 45 -20.11 3.47 14.36
C GLU A 45 -20.54 3.26 12.90
N LEU A 46 -21.82 3.54 12.60
CA LEU A 46 -22.39 3.33 11.28
C LEU A 46 -21.88 4.33 10.25
N VAL A 47 -21.66 5.59 10.62
CA VAL A 47 -21.14 6.62 9.71
C VAL A 47 -19.68 6.37 9.32
N LEU A 48 -18.94 5.52 10.04
CA LEU A 48 -17.59 5.10 9.67
C LEU A 48 -17.58 3.80 8.86
N ARG A 49 -18.69 3.06 8.81
CA ARG A 49 -18.76 1.72 8.19
C ARG A 49 -19.54 1.67 6.88
N ARG A 50 -20.54 2.53 6.73
CA ARG A 50 -21.37 2.66 5.52
C ARG A 50 -20.68 3.33 4.32
N PRO A 51 -19.81 4.34 4.49
CA PRO A 51 -19.25 5.07 3.34
C PRO A 51 -18.39 4.18 2.44
N GLU A 52 -18.41 4.46 1.14
CA GLU A 52 -17.36 4.01 0.22
C GLU A 52 -16.06 4.81 0.46
N THR A 53 -14.94 4.38 -0.13
CA THR A 53 -13.62 4.98 0.16
C THR A 53 -13.57 6.48 -0.11
N ALA A 54 -14.20 6.97 -1.18
CA ALA A 54 -14.23 8.40 -1.49
C ALA A 54 -15.02 9.18 -0.43
N GLU A 55 -16.20 8.69 -0.06
CA GLU A 55 -17.06 9.29 0.96
C GLU A 55 -16.39 9.28 2.34
N LEU A 56 -15.71 8.19 2.71
CA LEU A 56 -14.96 8.10 3.97
C LEU A 56 -13.86 9.16 4.03
N VAL A 57 -13.15 9.38 2.91
CA VAL A 57 -12.10 10.39 2.84
C VAL A 57 -12.67 11.79 2.98
N GLU A 58 -13.79 12.10 2.32
CA GLU A 58 -14.49 13.39 2.48
C GLU A 58 -14.94 13.61 3.93
N ILE A 59 -15.51 12.59 4.58
CA ILE A 59 -15.90 12.66 6.00
C ILE A 59 -14.68 12.97 6.87
N LEU A 60 -13.54 12.31 6.65
CA LEU A 60 -12.33 12.56 7.44
C LEU A 60 -11.81 13.99 7.26
N VAL A 61 -11.88 14.54 6.04
CA VAL A 61 -11.51 15.93 5.75
C VAL A 61 -12.43 16.89 6.50
N ASP A 62 -13.75 16.71 6.40
CA ASP A 62 -14.74 17.54 7.08
C ASP A 62 -14.58 17.51 8.60
N LEU A 63 -14.23 16.34 9.16
CA LEU A 63 -13.97 16.19 10.59
C LEU A 63 -12.69 16.90 11.04
N VAL A 64 -11.64 16.89 10.22
CA VAL A 64 -10.41 17.65 10.48
C VAL A 64 -10.70 19.15 10.41
N ASP A 65 -11.40 19.62 9.37
CA ASP A 65 -11.77 21.03 9.20
C ASP A 65 -12.69 21.54 10.31
N ALA A 66 -13.60 20.70 10.77
CA ALA A 66 -14.47 21.00 11.90
C ALA A 66 -13.74 21.03 13.25
N GLY A 67 -12.47 20.59 13.30
CA GLY A 67 -11.70 20.42 14.53
C GLY A 67 -12.21 19.29 15.43
N CYS A 68 -12.94 18.32 14.86
CA CYS A 68 -13.45 17.16 15.58
C CYS A 68 -12.36 16.11 15.81
N ILE A 69 -11.39 16.02 14.90
CA ILE A 69 -10.24 15.12 14.98
C ILE A 69 -8.97 15.86 14.54
N LEU A 70 -7.82 15.44 15.07
CA LEU A 70 -6.54 16.02 14.73
C LEU A 70 -5.99 15.40 13.43
N ILE A 71 -5.40 16.23 12.58
CA ILE A 71 -4.81 15.79 11.32
C ILE A 71 -3.66 14.80 11.54
N GLU A 72 -2.91 14.96 12.63
CA GLU A 72 -1.82 14.06 13.01
C GLU A 72 -2.33 12.66 13.33
N ASP A 73 -3.46 12.57 14.05
CA ASP A 73 -4.06 11.29 14.45
C ASP A 73 -4.62 10.54 13.24
N VAL A 74 -5.31 11.26 12.34
CA VAL A 74 -5.82 10.67 11.10
C VAL A 74 -4.68 10.15 10.23
N ASN A 75 -3.65 10.97 10.02
CA ASN A 75 -2.50 10.56 9.23
C ASN A 75 -1.72 9.41 9.86
N ALA A 76 -1.64 9.32 11.19
CA ALA A 76 -1.01 8.19 11.87
C ALA A 76 -1.76 6.88 11.61
N VAL A 77 -3.09 6.90 11.64
CA VAL A 77 -3.92 5.72 11.30
C VAL A 77 -3.77 5.35 9.83
N LEU A 78 -3.88 6.33 8.92
CA LEU A 78 -3.71 6.10 7.48
C LEU A 78 -2.32 5.55 7.14
N GLU A 79 -1.27 6.00 7.83
CA GLU A 79 0.10 5.52 7.65
C GLU A 79 0.27 4.09 8.21
N ALA A 80 -0.30 3.79 9.38
CA ALA A 80 -0.29 2.45 9.96
C ALA A 80 -0.96 1.42 9.02
N ASP A 81 -2.05 1.81 8.37
CA ASP A 81 -2.78 0.99 7.40
C ASP A 81 -2.17 1.04 5.98
N ARG A 82 -1.08 1.78 5.80
CA ARG A 82 -0.37 1.94 4.50
C ARG A 82 -1.29 2.47 3.39
N SER A 83 -2.20 3.38 3.75
CA SER A 83 -3.07 4.05 2.81
C SER A 83 -2.27 4.93 1.85
N GLY A 84 -2.68 4.97 0.57
CA GLY A 84 -2.10 5.85 -0.45
C GLY A 84 -2.59 7.30 -0.35
N ILE A 85 -3.10 7.70 0.80
CA ILE A 85 -3.80 8.97 1.02
C ILE A 85 -3.24 9.59 2.29
N ARG A 86 -2.98 10.89 2.24
CA ARG A 86 -2.65 11.73 3.40
C ARG A 86 -3.52 12.97 3.37
N ILE A 87 -3.91 13.43 4.54
CA ILE A 87 -4.57 14.73 4.68
C ILE A 87 -3.49 15.78 4.92
N SER A 88 -3.56 16.88 4.18
CA SER A 88 -2.69 18.04 4.30
C SER A 88 -3.53 19.28 4.61
N THR A 89 -2.92 20.32 5.16
CA THR A 89 -3.56 21.63 5.29
C THR A 89 -3.22 22.48 4.08
N SER A 90 -4.23 23.07 3.45
CA SER A 90 -4.09 24.05 2.37
C SER A 90 -4.68 25.40 2.82
N ASP A 91 -4.33 26.49 2.13
CA ASP A 91 -4.89 27.82 2.38
C ASP A 91 -6.40 27.83 2.08
N GLY A 92 -7.21 27.46 3.08
CA GLY A 92 -8.67 27.38 2.99
C GLY A 92 -9.31 26.14 3.65
N GLY A 93 -8.52 25.15 4.08
CA GLY A 93 -9.03 23.93 4.72
C GLY A 93 -8.13 22.71 4.53
N ALA A 94 -8.56 21.57 5.06
CA ALA A 94 -7.95 20.27 4.89
C ALA A 94 -8.14 19.81 3.45
N ALA A 95 -7.07 19.29 2.87
CA ALA A 95 -7.02 18.83 1.49
C ALA A 95 -6.46 17.41 1.45
N VAL A 96 -6.99 16.62 0.53
CA VAL A 96 -6.53 15.24 0.30
C VAL A 96 -5.32 15.27 -0.62
N GLU A 97 -4.19 14.78 -0.14
CA GLU A 97 -3.03 14.46 -0.96
C GLU A 97 -3.03 12.95 -1.25
N VAL A 98 -3.12 12.58 -2.52
CA VAL A 98 -2.82 11.21 -2.93
C VAL A 98 -1.31 11.05 -2.85
N ILE A 99 -0.84 10.22 -1.92
CA ILE A 99 0.57 9.91 -1.81
C ILE A 99 0.93 9.05 -3.01
N ASP A 100 1.63 9.66 -3.95
CA ASP A 100 2.41 8.91 -4.91
C ASP A 100 3.48 8.13 -4.12
N VAL A 101 3.32 6.80 -4.08
CA VAL A 101 4.26 5.88 -3.45
C VAL A 101 5.69 6.12 -3.96
N ALA A 102 5.87 6.73 -5.13
CA ALA A 102 7.20 7.08 -5.62
C ALA A 102 7.85 8.27 -4.88
N LYS A 103 7.09 9.19 -4.29
CA LYS A 103 7.59 10.47 -3.75
C LYS A 103 7.91 10.51 -2.24
N LEU A 104 7.64 9.45 -1.47
CA LEU A 104 7.96 9.47 -0.02
C LEU A 104 9.48 9.64 0.24
N PRO A 105 9.89 10.42 1.26
CA PRO A 105 11.30 10.65 1.60
C PRO A 105 12.07 9.37 1.95
N GLU A 106 13.38 9.36 1.71
CA GLU A 106 14.26 8.20 1.94
C GLU A 106 14.27 7.70 3.41
N ALA A 107 14.12 8.63 4.36
CA ALA A 107 14.03 8.31 5.79
C ALA A 107 12.66 7.76 6.22
N SER A 108 11.64 7.89 5.36
CA SER A 108 10.29 7.36 5.56
C SER A 108 10.09 6.00 4.87
N LEU A 109 11.13 5.48 4.20
CA LEU A 109 11.10 4.18 3.54
C LEU A 109 11.10 3.08 4.61
N ALA A 110 10.11 2.19 4.55
CA ALA A 110 10.10 1.01 5.40
C ALA A 110 11.40 0.20 5.19
N PRO A 111 11.91 -0.50 6.22
CA PRO A 111 13.08 -1.36 6.08
C PRO A 111 12.93 -2.32 4.89
N GLY A 112 13.78 -2.17 3.87
CA GLY A 112 13.74 -2.97 2.63
C GLY A 112 13.18 -2.25 1.40
N GLU A 113 12.79 -0.98 1.49
CA GLU A 113 12.39 -0.18 0.33
C GLU A 113 13.58 0.54 -0.32
N HIS A 114 13.77 0.35 -1.64
CA HIS A 114 14.91 0.86 -2.40
C HIS A 114 14.49 1.95 -3.38
N VAL A 115 15.20 3.07 -3.42
CA VAL A 115 14.92 4.22 -4.31
C VAL A 115 14.82 3.82 -5.79
N ASN A 116 15.67 2.91 -6.24
CA ASN A 116 15.61 2.41 -7.62
C ASN A 116 14.31 1.67 -7.94
N VAL A 117 13.69 0.95 -6.99
CA VAL A 117 12.40 0.30 -7.22
C VAL A 117 11.33 1.35 -7.50
N ARG A 118 11.34 2.49 -6.80
CA ARG A 118 10.40 3.60 -7.04
C ARG A 118 10.57 4.24 -8.40
N LYS A 119 11.81 4.58 -8.76
CA LYS A 119 12.14 5.11 -10.10
C LYS A 119 11.71 4.15 -11.22
N LEU A 120 11.78 2.85 -10.98
CA LEU A 120 11.31 1.85 -11.92
C LEU A 120 9.77 1.78 -11.93
N VAL A 121 9.08 1.86 -10.79
CA VAL A 121 7.61 1.95 -10.78
C VAL A 121 7.12 3.19 -11.53
N GLU A 122 7.71 4.37 -11.32
CA GLU A 122 7.38 5.59 -12.09
C GLU A 122 7.62 5.41 -13.60
N ARG A 123 8.70 4.71 -13.97
CA ARG A 123 8.97 4.38 -15.37
C ARG A 123 7.90 3.45 -15.94
N MET A 124 7.46 2.47 -15.17
CA MET A 124 6.40 1.54 -15.56
C MET A 124 5.06 2.27 -15.72
N ASP A 125 4.75 3.21 -14.83
CA ASP A 125 3.52 4.00 -14.91
C ASP A 125 3.52 4.95 -16.12
N ARG A 126 4.65 5.58 -16.44
CA ARG A 126 4.78 6.33 -17.69
C ARG A 126 4.63 5.43 -18.93
N ALA A 127 5.23 4.24 -18.91
CA ALA A 127 5.06 3.27 -19.99
C ALA A 127 3.58 2.88 -20.19
N MET A 128 2.81 2.76 -19.11
CA MET A 128 1.36 2.55 -19.19
C MET A 128 0.63 3.74 -19.85
N GLN A 129 0.98 4.97 -19.46
CA GLN A 129 0.37 6.19 -20.01
C GLN A 129 0.69 6.37 -21.50
N ASP A 130 1.93 6.08 -21.89
CA ASP A 130 2.44 6.19 -23.26
C ASP A 130 2.01 5.00 -24.14
N ARG A 131 1.34 4.00 -23.56
CA ARG A 131 0.96 2.73 -24.21
C ARG A 131 2.15 1.93 -24.74
N ASP A 132 3.30 2.07 -24.10
CA ASP A 132 4.51 1.28 -24.39
C ASP A 132 4.53 0.00 -23.53
N TRP A 133 3.80 -1.00 -24.01
CA TRP A 133 3.62 -2.28 -23.31
C TRP A 133 4.93 -3.08 -23.18
N SER A 134 5.82 -2.98 -24.16
CA SER A 134 7.15 -3.61 -24.09
C SER A 134 7.99 -3.00 -22.97
N LEU A 135 7.90 -1.67 -22.78
CA LEU A 135 8.59 -0.99 -21.70
C LEU A 135 7.98 -1.32 -20.32
N VAL A 136 6.67 -1.59 -20.22
CA VAL A 136 6.07 -2.14 -18.99
C VAL A 136 6.76 -3.46 -18.62
N LEU A 137 6.86 -4.39 -19.56
CA LEU A 137 7.52 -5.68 -19.34
C LEU A 137 9.00 -5.55 -18.98
N HIS A 138 9.73 -4.67 -19.68
CA HIS A 138 11.12 -4.33 -19.37
C HIS A 138 11.29 -3.88 -17.93
N THR A 139 10.42 -2.97 -17.52
CA THR A 139 10.52 -2.28 -16.24
C THR A 139 10.14 -3.23 -15.11
N SER A 140 9.10 -4.06 -15.28
CA SER A 140 8.78 -5.15 -14.37
C SER A 140 9.94 -6.12 -14.14
N ALA A 141 10.61 -6.56 -15.21
CA ALA A 141 11.76 -7.45 -15.08
C ALA A 141 12.92 -6.80 -14.28
N SER A 142 13.12 -5.49 -14.46
CA SER A 142 14.12 -4.70 -13.74
C SER A 142 13.76 -4.50 -12.26
N ILE A 143 12.47 -4.35 -11.95
CA ILE A 143 11.96 -4.31 -10.57
C ILE A 143 12.22 -5.66 -9.88
N PHE A 144 11.87 -6.77 -10.52
CA PHE A 144 12.12 -8.11 -9.97
C PHE A 144 13.60 -8.36 -9.69
N GLU A 145 14.49 -7.99 -10.61
CA GLU A 145 15.92 -8.10 -10.38
C GLU A 145 16.39 -7.26 -9.19
N THR A 146 15.89 -6.03 -9.06
CA THR A 146 16.26 -5.14 -7.96
C THR A 146 15.79 -5.70 -6.63
N VAL A 147 14.54 -6.13 -6.52
CA VAL A 147 13.98 -6.75 -5.31
C VAL A 147 14.72 -8.04 -4.96
N ALA A 148 14.99 -8.90 -5.94
CA ALA A 148 15.71 -10.14 -5.71
C ALA A 148 17.14 -9.89 -5.19
N LYS A 149 17.82 -8.82 -5.63
CA LYS A 149 19.15 -8.43 -5.12
C LYS A 149 19.07 -8.03 -3.64
N GLN A 150 17.97 -7.41 -3.22
CA GLN A 150 17.73 -7.09 -1.80
C GLN A 150 17.46 -8.37 -0.98
N VAL A 151 16.63 -9.27 -1.49
CA VAL A 151 16.29 -10.54 -0.83
C VAL A 151 17.54 -11.41 -0.64
N VAL A 152 18.39 -11.52 -1.67
CA VAL A 152 19.60 -12.34 -1.61
C VAL A 152 20.72 -11.64 -0.85
N SER A 153 20.86 -10.31 -0.99
CA SER A 153 21.87 -9.48 -0.30
C SER A 153 23.32 -9.96 -0.46
N GLU A 154 23.68 -10.55 -1.62
CA GLU A 154 25.05 -10.98 -1.91
C GLU A 154 25.78 -9.92 -2.79
N PRO A 155 27.01 -9.48 -2.43
CA PRO A 155 27.75 -8.51 -3.23
C PRO A 155 28.09 -9.01 -4.64
N THR A 156 28.28 -10.32 -4.81
CA THR A 156 28.73 -10.97 -6.05
C THR A 156 27.68 -10.94 -7.18
N ILE A 157 26.42 -10.63 -6.86
CA ILE A 157 25.30 -10.60 -7.81
C ILE A 157 24.86 -9.19 -8.19
N GLN A 158 25.41 -8.14 -7.57
CA GLN A 158 24.94 -6.76 -7.80
C GLN A 158 25.05 -6.33 -9.27
N ASN A 159 26.09 -6.81 -9.96
CA ASN A 159 26.35 -6.54 -11.38
C ASN A 159 25.92 -7.71 -12.31
N LYS A 160 25.07 -8.63 -11.83
CA LYS A 160 24.61 -9.79 -12.61
C LYS A 160 23.11 -9.73 -12.86
N SER A 161 22.71 -10.09 -14.08
CA SER A 161 21.30 -10.26 -14.45
C SER A 161 20.65 -11.39 -13.64
N LEU A 162 19.40 -11.18 -13.20
CA LEU A 162 18.63 -12.12 -12.38
C LEU A 162 18.57 -13.54 -12.99
N GLY A 163 18.51 -13.65 -14.31
CA GLY A 163 18.42 -14.95 -15.00
C GLY A 163 19.53 -15.93 -14.62
N GLY A 164 20.74 -15.46 -14.34
CA GLY A 164 21.88 -16.31 -13.98
C GLY A 164 21.89 -16.83 -12.55
N TRP A 165 21.05 -16.28 -11.67
CA TRP A 165 21.02 -16.62 -10.24
C TRP A 165 19.60 -16.74 -9.67
N PHE A 166 18.58 -16.89 -10.53
CA PHE A 166 17.18 -17.04 -10.11
C PHE A 166 16.98 -18.22 -9.14
N SER A 167 17.74 -19.31 -9.29
CA SER A 167 17.69 -20.44 -8.38
C SER A 167 18.15 -20.11 -6.96
N LEU A 168 19.09 -19.16 -6.81
CA LEU A 168 19.51 -18.64 -5.51
C LEU A 168 18.41 -17.75 -4.91
N TYR A 169 17.81 -16.87 -5.73
CA TYR A 169 16.67 -16.07 -5.31
C TYR A 169 15.50 -16.94 -4.82
N ARG A 170 15.11 -17.97 -5.59
CA ARG A 170 14.06 -18.93 -5.21
C ARG A 170 14.32 -19.62 -3.86
N LYS A 171 15.58 -19.82 -3.47
CA LYS A 171 15.95 -20.40 -2.17
C LYS A 171 15.91 -19.41 -1.00
N ARG A 172 16.08 -18.12 -1.29
CA ARG A 172 16.14 -17.05 -0.28
C ARG A 172 14.81 -16.34 -0.08
N SER A 173 14.00 -16.26 -1.12
CA SER A 173 12.65 -15.71 -1.06
C SER A 173 11.75 -16.52 -0.14
N THR A 174 10.80 -15.83 0.48
CA THR A 174 9.74 -16.43 1.29
C THR A 174 8.43 -16.58 0.53
N LEU A 175 8.40 -16.16 -0.74
CA LEU A 175 7.24 -16.32 -1.61
C LEU A 175 6.97 -17.80 -1.91
N ALA A 176 5.70 -18.12 -2.12
CA ALA A 176 5.30 -19.44 -2.59
C ALA A 176 5.83 -19.72 -4.00
N ALA A 177 6.15 -20.98 -4.29
CA ALA A 177 6.74 -21.40 -5.56
C ALA A 177 5.96 -20.91 -6.81
N PRO A 178 4.61 -20.97 -6.86
CA PRO A 178 3.88 -20.47 -8.03
C PRO A 178 4.07 -18.97 -8.31
N LEU A 179 4.28 -18.17 -7.26
CA LEU A 179 4.57 -16.74 -7.42
C LEU A 179 5.97 -16.53 -8.01
N LEU A 180 6.94 -17.32 -7.55
CA LEU A 180 8.30 -17.32 -8.09
C LEU A 180 8.33 -17.80 -9.55
N ASP A 181 7.53 -18.81 -9.90
CA ASP A 181 7.37 -19.27 -11.28
C ASP A 181 6.82 -18.16 -12.17
N THR A 182 5.86 -17.38 -11.66
CA THR A 182 5.28 -16.23 -12.37
C THR A 182 6.32 -15.11 -12.59
N ILE A 183 7.10 -14.77 -11.56
CA ILE A 183 8.21 -13.81 -11.68
C ILE A 183 9.21 -14.29 -12.73
N GLU A 184 9.60 -15.56 -12.70
CA GLU A 184 10.55 -16.15 -13.65
C GLU A 184 10.02 -16.10 -15.08
N ALA A 185 8.73 -16.39 -15.27
CA ALA A 185 8.07 -16.34 -16.58
C ALA A 185 8.07 -14.92 -17.16
N ILE A 186 7.67 -13.91 -16.38
CA ILE A 186 7.68 -12.51 -16.81
C ILE A 186 9.12 -12.06 -17.13
N PHE A 187 10.09 -12.39 -16.27
CA PHE A 187 11.49 -12.04 -16.50
C PHE A 187 12.05 -12.69 -17.77
N LYS A 188 11.69 -13.95 -18.06
CA LYS A 188 12.10 -14.64 -19.30
C LYS A 188 11.41 -14.06 -20.53
N ARG A 189 10.11 -13.72 -20.44
CA ARG A 189 9.36 -13.11 -21.54
C ARG A 189 10.02 -11.82 -22.03
N ARG A 190 10.57 -11.01 -21.11
CA ARG A 190 11.33 -9.80 -21.44
C ARG A 190 12.48 -10.03 -22.43
N ASN A 191 13.08 -11.22 -22.46
CA ASN A 191 14.20 -11.52 -23.37
C ASN A 191 13.76 -11.88 -24.79
N ILE A 192 12.49 -12.22 -24.99
CA ILE A 192 11.95 -12.64 -26.29
C ILE A 192 10.93 -11.65 -26.85
N GLU A 193 10.31 -10.84 -26.00
CA GLU A 193 9.37 -9.79 -26.42
C GLU A 193 10.13 -8.64 -27.12
N PRO A 194 9.74 -8.28 -28.36
CA PRO A 194 10.37 -7.18 -29.08
C PRO A 194 10.39 -5.88 -28.29
N LEU A 195 11.53 -5.19 -28.31
CA LEU A 195 11.79 -3.92 -27.63
C LEU A 195 11.77 -3.97 -26.08
N ALA A 196 11.41 -5.09 -25.45
CA ALA A 196 11.39 -5.21 -24.00
C ALA A 196 12.78 -5.48 -23.39
N GLY A 197 13.63 -6.27 -24.05
CA GLY A 197 14.97 -6.57 -23.55
C GLY A 197 16.10 -6.07 -24.43
N HIS A 198 15.86 -6.10 -25.74
CA HIS A 198 16.83 -5.81 -26.79
C HIS A 198 16.11 -5.14 -27.96
N GLY A 199 16.87 -4.45 -28.82
CA GLY A 199 16.33 -3.95 -30.08
C GLY A 199 15.80 -5.11 -30.94
N SER A 200 14.72 -4.85 -31.68
CA SER A 200 14.08 -5.82 -32.57
C SER A 200 13.50 -5.12 -33.78
N ALA A 201 13.45 -5.83 -34.92
CA ALA A 201 12.75 -5.39 -36.12
C ALA A 201 11.31 -5.93 -36.20
N SER A 202 10.95 -6.87 -35.30
CA SER A 202 9.58 -7.39 -35.18
C SER A 202 8.74 -6.47 -34.31
N ASP A 203 7.43 -6.44 -34.58
CA ASP A 203 6.47 -5.70 -33.76
C ASP A 203 6.28 -6.36 -32.38
N PRO A 204 6.10 -5.56 -31.31
CA PRO A 204 5.67 -6.06 -30.01
C PRO A 204 4.37 -6.86 -30.09
N SER A 205 4.32 -7.95 -29.33
CA SER A 205 3.19 -8.88 -29.23
C SER A 205 2.40 -8.74 -27.92
N ILE A 206 2.99 -8.11 -26.89
CA ILE A 206 2.33 -7.86 -25.61
C ILE A 206 1.12 -6.93 -25.78
N THR A 207 -0.03 -7.34 -25.22
CA THR A 207 -1.27 -6.55 -25.26
C THR A 207 -1.41 -5.62 -24.06
N GLU A 208 -2.36 -4.69 -24.12
CA GLU A 208 -2.71 -3.81 -23.01
C GLU A 208 -3.17 -4.61 -21.77
N GLU A 209 -4.02 -5.62 -21.97
CA GLU A 209 -4.53 -6.46 -20.87
C GLU A 209 -3.41 -7.26 -20.20
N GLU A 210 -2.44 -7.73 -20.98
CA GLU A 210 -1.24 -8.39 -20.46
C GLU A 210 -0.35 -7.41 -19.71
N ALA A 211 -0.16 -6.19 -20.22
CA ALA A 211 0.62 -5.14 -19.57
C ALA A 211 0.01 -4.73 -18.22
N VAL A 212 -1.32 -4.59 -18.14
CA VAL A 212 -2.04 -4.36 -16.88
C VAL A 212 -1.77 -5.49 -15.88
N GLN A 213 -1.91 -6.74 -16.30
CA GLN A 213 -1.65 -7.89 -15.42
C GLN A 213 -0.20 -7.92 -14.93
N VAL A 214 0.76 -7.69 -15.84
CA VAL A 214 2.19 -7.63 -15.50
C VAL A 214 2.47 -6.53 -14.49
N ARG A 215 1.89 -5.34 -14.66
CA ARG A 215 2.02 -4.22 -13.73
C ARG A 215 1.48 -4.58 -12.34
N GLU A 216 0.24 -5.05 -12.27
CA GLU A 216 -0.42 -5.36 -10.98
C GLU A 216 0.31 -6.47 -10.23
N LEU A 217 0.71 -7.54 -10.93
CA LEU A 217 1.51 -8.61 -10.35
C LEU A 217 2.87 -8.10 -9.86
N THR A 218 3.51 -7.20 -10.61
CA THR A 218 4.78 -6.60 -10.21
C THR A 218 4.65 -5.86 -8.88
N ILE A 219 3.64 -5.00 -8.77
CA ILE A 219 3.36 -4.23 -7.55
C ILE A 219 3.03 -5.18 -6.39
N ALA A 220 2.21 -6.21 -6.64
CA ALA A 220 1.85 -7.20 -5.64
C ALA A 220 3.09 -7.97 -5.12
N PHE A 221 3.98 -8.42 -6.00
CA PHE A 221 5.19 -9.15 -5.59
C PHE A 221 6.17 -8.28 -4.80
N VAL A 222 6.35 -7.02 -5.18
CA VAL A 222 7.14 -6.06 -4.39
C VAL A 222 6.56 -5.92 -2.98
N ARG A 223 5.23 -5.77 -2.86
CA ARG A 223 4.54 -5.65 -1.57
C ARG A 223 4.67 -6.91 -0.71
N LEU A 224 4.52 -8.08 -1.33
CA LEU A 224 4.61 -9.38 -0.65
C LEU A 224 6.03 -9.63 -0.13
N GLU A 225 7.07 -9.46 -0.96
CA GLU A 225 8.47 -9.64 -0.54
C GLU A 225 8.80 -8.73 0.64
N ARG A 226 8.44 -7.44 0.55
CA ARG A 226 8.64 -6.49 1.65
C ARG A 226 7.96 -6.95 2.93
N THR A 227 6.67 -7.27 2.85
CA THR A 227 5.87 -7.64 4.02
C THR A 227 6.44 -8.88 4.72
N LEU A 228 6.87 -9.88 3.94
CA LEU A 228 7.43 -11.11 4.49
C LEU A 228 8.87 -10.95 5.01
N LEU A 229 9.68 -10.06 4.40
CA LEU A 229 11.00 -9.69 4.90
C LEU A 229 10.91 -9.00 6.26
N THR A 230 10.01 -8.02 6.42
CA THR A 230 9.79 -7.34 7.71
C THR A 230 9.23 -8.29 8.76
N ALA A 231 8.27 -9.15 8.40
CA ALA A 231 7.73 -10.14 9.31
C ALA A 231 8.79 -11.16 9.79
N SER A 232 9.73 -11.54 8.90
CA SER A 232 10.85 -12.41 9.24
C SER A 232 11.87 -11.74 10.15
N ALA A 233 12.13 -10.43 9.96
CA ALA A 233 13.05 -9.66 10.79
C ALA A 233 12.53 -9.45 12.24
N ASN A 234 11.21 -9.39 12.41
CA ASN A 234 10.56 -9.17 13.71
C ASN A 234 10.23 -10.46 14.49
N ARG A 235 10.65 -11.64 14.02
CA ARG A 235 10.48 -12.89 14.79
C ARG A 235 11.50 -12.96 15.93
N PRO A 236 11.07 -13.07 17.21
CA PRO A 236 12.01 -13.28 18.31
C PRO A 236 12.77 -14.58 18.10
N ALA A 237 14.10 -14.52 18.24
CA ALA A 237 14.99 -15.66 18.04
C ALA A 237 14.53 -16.84 18.90
N GLN A 238 14.22 -17.98 18.26
CA GLN A 238 13.99 -19.22 18.98
C GLN A 238 15.26 -19.61 19.73
N VAL A 239 15.19 -19.60 21.05
CA VAL A 239 16.23 -20.09 21.95
C VAL A 239 16.55 -21.54 21.56
N LYS A 240 17.73 -21.77 20.97
CA LYS A 240 18.27 -23.12 20.78
C LYS A 240 18.40 -23.78 22.14
N LYS A 241 17.51 -24.71 22.48
CA LYS A 241 17.71 -25.65 23.58
C LYS A 241 18.91 -26.52 23.23
N THR A 242 20.08 -26.19 23.77
CA THR A 242 21.23 -27.08 23.87
C THR A 242 20.80 -28.30 24.68
N ARG A 243 20.56 -29.43 24.00
CA ARG A 243 20.45 -30.74 24.66
C ARG A 243 21.81 -31.08 25.25
N GLY A 244 21.95 -30.87 26.56
CA GLY A 244 23.07 -31.43 27.33
C GLY A 244 23.01 -32.95 27.27
N THR A 245 24.02 -33.55 26.66
CA THR A 245 24.35 -34.96 26.82
C THR A 245 24.91 -35.18 28.22
N THR A 246 24.11 -35.72 29.12
CA THR A 246 24.60 -36.40 30.33
C THR A 246 24.85 -37.86 29.97
N LYS A 247 26.13 -38.26 29.98
CA LYS A 247 26.53 -39.67 30.02
C LYS A 247 26.26 -40.20 31.43
N ASN A 248 25.59 -41.35 31.52
CA ASN A 248 25.73 -42.30 32.62
C ASN A 248 26.52 -43.50 32.11
#